data_AF-B8CHE6-F1
#
_entry.id   AF-B8CHE6-F1
#
_cell.length_a   1.000
_cell.length_b   1.000
_cell.length_c   1.000
_cell.angle_alpha   90.00
_cell.angle_beta   90.00
_cell.angle_gamma   90.00
#
_symmetry.space_group_name_H-M   'P 1'
#
loop_
_entity.id
_entity.type
_entity.pdbx_description
1 polymer ?
#
loop_
_entity_poly.entity_id
_entity_poly.type
_entity_poly.pdbx_seq_one_letter_code
_entity_poly.pdbx_strand_id
1 'polypeptide(L)'
;MPTDSAVLSKIMTTWVLCPILAAITAVLLFKAVTAVISKLRPGLFQLDKWTRIGLITAGAFGSYSLGANNIANVMGVFVLSTPIDAMTILGIEFTPAMQLFFIGAVAISIGVFTYSKKVMLTVGDNLISMTPVTAWVVVMAHSIVLFIFSSQSLSNGFVSVGLPAIPLVPVSSSQAVIGAVIGIALLKRLPLQWKVLSKIIIGWIITPIMSAIACFIGLFIIQNLFKQVVI
;
A
#
# COMPACT_ATOMS: atom_id res chain seq x y z
N MET A 1 16.37 21.87 8.93
CA MET A 1 15.59 22.69 7.95
C MET A 1 14.13 22.74 8.39
N PRO A 2 13.34 23.81 8.10
CA PRO A 2 11.92 23.81 8.42
C PRO A 2 11.17 22.75 7.61
N THR A 3 10.14 22.15 8.19
CA THR A 3 9.29 21.16 7.52
C THR A 3 8.63 21.76 6.28
N ASP A 4 8.78 21.09 5.14
CA ASP A 4 8.11 21.49 3.90
C ASP A 4 6.59 21.26 4.03
N SER A 5 5.85 22.36 4.20
CA SER A 5 4.40 22.35 4.35
C SER A 5 3.66 21.83 3.11
N ALA A 6 4.21 22.01 1.91
CA ALA A 6 3.62 21.51 0.68
C ALA A 6 3.71 19.98 0.61
N VAL A 7 4.87 19.42 0.96
CA VAL A 7 5.06 17.96 1.05
C VAL A 7 4.17 17.37 2.14
N LEU A 8 4.12 17.99 3.33
CA LEU A 8 3.28 17.51 4.42
C LEU A 8 1.79 17.50 4.05
N SER A 9 1.30 18.58 3.45
CA SER A 9 -0.10 18.67 3.00
C SER A 9 -0.42 17.61 1.93
N LYS A 10 0.52 17.34 1.02
CA LYS A 10 0.40 16.28 0.01
C LYS A 10 0.30 14.90 0.66
N ILE A 11 1.12 14.60 1.67
CA ILE A 11 1.05 13.33 2.40
C ILE A 11 -0.31 13.21 3.13
N MET A 12 -0.69 14.23 3.89
CA MET A 12 -1.95 14.21 4.68
C MET A 12 -3.19 14.07 3.80
N THR A 13 -3.23 14.72 2.63
CA THR A 13 -4.34 14.56 1.68
C THR A 13 -4.42 13.14 1.15
N THR A 14 -3.30 12.47 0.87
CA THR A 14 -3.32 11.07 0.43
C THR A 14 -3.81 10.10 1.50
N TRP A 15 -3.60 10.39 2.80
CA TRP A 15 -4.13 9.56 3.89
C TRP A 15 -5.67 9.56 3.93
N VAL A 16 -6.29 10.66 3.52
CA VAL A 16 -7.75 10.77 3.43
C VAL A 16 -8.27 10.21 2.10
N LEU A 17 -7.60 10.53 0.99
CA LEU A 17 -8.03 10.12 -0.35
C LEU A 17 -7.88 8.61 -0.59
N CYS A 18 -6.83 7.99 -0.03
CA CYS A 18 -6.55 6.56 -0.21
C CYS A 18 -7.73 5.64 0.16
N PRO A 19 -8.28 5.66 1.40
CA PRO A 19 -9.40 4.80 1.77
C PRO A 19 -10.67 5.09 0.95
N ILE A 20 -10.92 6.36 0.60
CA ILE A 20 -12.09 6.77 -0.20
C ILE A 20 -11.97 6.21 -1.62
N LEU A 21 -10.82 6.39 -2.26
CA LEU A 21 -10.57 5.88 -3.60
C LEU A 21 -10.64 4.35 -3.64
N ALA A 22 -10.14 3.68 -2.60
CA ALA A 22 -10.23 2.23 -2.48
C ALA A 22 -11.69 1.75 -2.30
N ALA A 23 -12.49 2.47 -1.52
CA ALA A 23 -13.93 2.19 -1.37
C ALA A 23 -14.66 2.29 -2.71
N ILE A 24 -14.43 3.38 -3.46
CA ILE A 24 -15.04 3.61 -4.78
C ILE A 24 -14.60 2.52 -5.76
N THR A 25 -13.29 2.24 -5.83
CA THR A 25 -12.73 1.20 -6.72
C THR A 25 -13.32 -0.17 -6.40
N ALA A 26 -13.44 -0.53 -5.12
CA ALA A 26 -14.05 -1.79 -4.70
C ALA A 26 -15.52 -1.88 -5.10
N VAL A 27 -16.30 -0.82 -4.92
CA VAL A 27 -17.72 -0.78 -5.33
C VAL A 27 -17.87 -0.96 -6.84
N LEU A 28 -17.06 -0.27 -7.63
CA LEU A 28 -17.09 -0.38 -9.10
C LEU A 28 -16.69 -1.78 -9.56
N LEU A 29 -15.59 -2.32 -9.03
CA LEU A 29 -15.14 -3.68 -9.34
C LEU A 29 -16.17 -4.74 -8.93
N PHE A 30 -16.77 -4.61 -7.75
CA PHE A 30 -17.78 -5.56 -7.29
C PHE A 30 -18.99 -5.59 -8.22
N LYS A 31 -19.49 -4.41 -8.63
CA LYS A 31 -20.59 -4.31 -9.58
C LYS A 31 -20.22 -4.93 -10.93
N ALA A 32 -19.03 -4.63 -11.46
CA ALA A 32 -18.56 -5.17 -12.73
C ALA A 32 -18.45 -6.70 -12.69
N VAL A 33 -17.77 -7.25 -11.67
CA VAL A 33 -17.60 -8.71 -11.51
C VAL A 33 -18.94 -9.41 -11.31
N THR A 34 -19.82 -8.85 -10.48
CA THR A 34 -21.15 -9.44 -10.23
C THR A 34 -22.01 -9.42 -11.49
N ALA A 35 -21.92 -8.36 -12.31
CA ALA A 35 -22.61 -8.30 -13.60
C ALA A 35 -22.08 -9.34 -14.59
N VAL A 36 -20.77 -9.59 -14.62
CA VAL A 36 -20.18 -10.65 -15.45
C VAL A 36 -20.62 -12.03 -14.97
N ILE A 37 -20.59 -12.29 -13.66
CA ILE A 37 -21.03 -13.56 -13.07
C ILE A 37 -22.52 -13.80 -13.33
N SER A 38 -23.37 -12.78 -13.17
CA SER A 38 -24.81 -12.91 -13.40
C SER A 38 -25.17 -13.13 -14.87
N LYS A 39 -24.35 -12.60 -15.80
CA LYS A 39 -24.51 -12.81 -17.25
C LYS A 39 -24.02 -14.18 -17.69
N LEU A 40 -22.85 -14.62 -17.22
CA LEU A 40 -22.25 -15.90 -17.62
C LEU A 40 -22.84 -17.10 -16.86
N ARG A 41 -23.40 -16.88 -15.67
CA ARG A 41 -23.97 -17.90 -14.78
C ARG A 41 -23.11 -19.17 -14.69
N PRO A 42 -21.83 -19.03 -14.29
CA PRO A 42 -20.92 -20.17 -14.22
C PRO A 42 -21.43 -21.22 -13.22
N GLY A 43 -21.18 -22.50 -13.51
CA GLY A 43 -21.42 -23.56 -12.54
C GLY A 43 -20.58 -23.37 -11.28
N LEU A 44 -21.01 -23.94 -10.15
CA LEU A 44 -20.36 -23.74 -8.84
C LEU A 44 -18.86 -24.06 -8.86
N PHE A 45 -18.47 -25.20 -9.45
CA PHE A 45 -17.06 -25.60 -9.59
C PHE A 45 -16.25 -24.66 -10.49
N GLN A 46 -16.88 -24.09 -11.51
CA GLN A 46 -16.23 -23.16 -12.42
C GLN A 46 -16.00 -21.81 -11.72
N LEU A 47 -16.98 -21.34 -10.94
CA LEU A 47 -16.83 -20.13 -10.12
C LEU A 47 -15.76 -20.30 -9.04
N ASP A 48 -15.69 -21.46 -8.37
CA ASP A 48 -14.62 -21.74 -7.40
C ASP A 48 -13.24 -21.70 -8.08
N LYS A 49 -13.09 -22.37 -9.23
CA LYS A 49 -11.83 -22.36 -10.00
C LYS A 49 -11.44 -20.94 -10.43
N TRP A 50 -12.40 -20.16 -10.96
CA TRP A 50 -12.16 -18.79 -11.39
C TRP A 50 -11.78 -17.88 -10.23
N THR A 51 -12.45 -17.98 -9.09
CA THR A 51 -12.15 -17.17 -7.91
C THR A 51 -10.80 -17.53 -7.30
N ARG A 52 -10.41 -18.82 -7.26
CA ARG A 52 -9.07 -19.24 -6.83
C ARG A 52 -7.96 -18.69 -7.71
N ILE A 53 -8.09 -18.84 -9.03
CA ILE A 53 -7.13 -18.27 -9.99
C ILE A 53 -7.10 -16.74 -9.84
N GLY A 54 -8.28 -16.12 -9.74
CA GLY A 54 -8.42 -14.70 -9.47
C GLY A 54 -7.63 -14.28 -8.23
N LEU A 55 -7.81 -14.96 -7.10
CA LEU A 55 -7.12 -14.63 -5.85
C LEU A 55 -5.60 -14.75 -5.95
N ILE A 56 -5.09 -15.75 -6.68
CA ILE A 56 -3.65 -15.90 -6.94
C ILE A 56 -3.14 -14.71 -7.77
N THR A 57 -3.84 -14.35 -8.86
CA THR A 57 -3.45 -13.21 -9.70
C THR A 57 -3.55 -11.87 -8.96
N ALA A 58 -4.58 -11.68 -8.14
CA ALA A 58 -4.75 -10.51 -7.29
C ALA A 58 -3.66 -10.43 -6.21
N GLY A 59 -3.25 -11.57 -5.65
CA GLY A 59 -2.13 -11.67 -4.71
C GLY A 59 -0.78 -11.33 -5.35
N ALA A 60 -0.55 -11.77 -6.60
CA ALA A 60 0.65 -11.41 -7.36
C ALA A 60 0.70 -9.91 -7.65
N PHE A 61 -0.40 -9.34 -8.18
CA PHE A 61 -0.49 -7.91 -8.46
C PHE A 61 -0.45 -7.06 -7.18
N GLY A 62 -1.06 -7.55 -6.10
CA GLY A 62 -1.02 -6.90 -4.79
C GLY A 62 0.37 -6.91 -4.17
N SER A 63 1.10 -8.02 -4.27
CA SER A 63 2.50 -8.10 -3.83
C SER A 63 3.38 -7.11 -4.59
N TYR A 64 3.22 -7.03 -5.92
CA TYR A 64 3.95 -6.06 -6.75
C TYR A 64 3.66 -4.62 -6.33
N SER A 65 2.37 -4.26 -6.24
CA SER A 65 1.93 -2.89 -5.91
C SER A 65 2.33 -2.49 -4.49
N LEU A 66 2.27 -3.43 -3.54
CA LEU A 66 2.72 -3.22 -2.16
C LEU A 66 4.24 -3.03 -2.09
N GLY A 67 5.01 -3.81 -2.83
CA GLY A 67 6.46 -3.66 -2.93
C GLY A 67 6.83 -2.28 -3.47
N ALA A 68 6.24 -1.88 -4.60
CA ALA A 68 6.47 -0.57 -5.23
C ALA A 68 6.12 0.60 -4.30
N ASN A 69 5.02 0.51 -3.56
CA ASN A 69 4.61 1.54 -2.61
C ASN A 69 5.52 1.62 -1.37
N ASN A 70 6.01 0.47 -0.87
CA ASN A 70 6.74 0.43 0.39
C ASN A 70 8.25 0.59 0.24
N ILE A 71 8.82 0.33 -0.94
CA ILE A 71 10.29 0.34 -1.11
C ILE A 71 10.90 1.70 -0.79
N ALA A 72 10.20 2.80 -1.10
CA ALA A 72 10.64 4.16 -0.76
C ALA A 72 10.72 4.39 0.76
N ASN A 73 9.83 3.77 1.54
CA ASN A 73 9.85 3.89 3.01
C ASN A 73 11.05 3.18 3.63
N VAL A 74 11.55 2.12 2.99
CA VAL A 74 12.66 1.32 3.51
C VAL A 74 14.01 1.87 3.01
N MET A 75 14.11 2.17 1.71
CA MET A 75 15.38 2.52 1.07
C MET A 75 15.56 4.02 0.84
N GLY A 76 14.47 4.81 0.83
CA GLY A 76 14.51 6.23 0.45
C GLY A 76 15.46 7.07 1.30
N VAL A 77 15.54 6.79 2.61
CA VAL A 77 16.45 7.51 3.53
C VAL A 77 17.93 7.21 3.29
N PHE A 78 18.25 6.10 2.63
CA PHE A 78 19.63 5.65 2.36
C PHE A 78 20.13 6.07 0.97
N VAL A 79 19.26 6.60 0.09
CA VAL A 79 19.64 6.93 -1.30
C VAL A 79 20.80 7.93 -1.35
N LEU A 80 20.80 8.93 -0.47
CA LEU A 80 21.83 9.99 -0.44
C LEU A 80 23.09 9.59 0.33
N SER A 81 23.05 8.52 1.11
CA SER A 81 24.11 8.08 2.02
C SER A 81 24.62 6.66 1.71
N THR A 82 24.26 6.13 0.55
CA THR A 82 24.63 4.79 0.11
C THR A 82 26.12 4.73 -0.24
N PRO A 83 26.93 3.90 0.43
CA PRO A 83 28.36 3.77 0.19
C PRO A 83 28.66 2.76 -0.94
N ILE A 84 27.76 2.64 -1.92
CA ILE A 84 27.84 1.66 -3.02
C ILE A 84 28.17 2.41 -4.29
N ASP A 85 29.24 2.01 -4.97
CA ASP A 85 29.62 2.55 -6.26
C ASP A 85 28.81 1.92 -7.41
N ALA A 86 28.73 2.62 -8.54
CA ALA A 86 28.12 2.08 -9.74
C ALA A 86 28.91 0.85 -10.23
N MET A 87 28.19 -0.19 -10.66
CA MET A 87 28.77 -1.45 -11.11
C MET A 87 28.34 -1.71 -12.55
N THR A 88 29.26 -2.10 -13.43
CA THR A 88 28.91 -2.54 -14.78
C THR A 88 29.15 -4.04 -14.92
N ILE A 89 28.10 -4.80 -15.23
CA ILE A 89 28.20 -6.25 -15.50
C ILE A 89 27.71 -6.50 -16.92
N LEU A 90 28.53 -7.16 -17.74
CA LEU A 90 28.17 -7.57 -19.11
C LEU A 90 27.64 -6.41 -19.98
N GLY A 91 28.17 -5.20 -19.79
CA GLY A 91 27.75 -3.99 -20.52
C GLY A 91 26.46 -3.33 -19.99
N ILE A 92 25.88 -3.83 -18.90
CA ILE A 92 24.73 -3.21 -18.22
C ILE A 92 25.24 -2.45 -17.00
N GLU A 93 24.95 -1.15 -16.94
CA GLU A 93 25.30 -0.28 -15.81
C GLU A 93 24.22 -0.36 -14.72
N PHE A 94 24.66 -0.70 -13.50
CA PHE A 94 23.84 -0.74 -12.30
C PHE A 94 24.18 0.44 -11.42
N THR A 95 23.29 1.44 -11.41
CA THR A 95 23.43 2.62 -10.56
C THR A 95 23.37 2.23 -9.07
N PRO A 96 23.99 3.02 -8.17
CA PRO A 96 23.90 2.79 -6.72
C PRO A 96 22.46 2.66 -6.21
N ALA A 97 21.55 3.48 -6.74
CA ALA A 97 20.13 3.43 -6.41
C ALA A 97 19.50 2.08 -6.79
N MET A 98 19.77 1.56 -8.00
CA MET A 98 19.26 0.26 -8.44
C MET A 98 19.74 -0.88 -7.52
N GLN A 99 21.01 -0.85 -7.13
CA GLN A 99 21.59 -1.84 -6.23
C GLN A 99 20.96 -1.76 -4.84
N LEU A 100 20.79 -0.55 -4.30
CA LEU A 100 20.13 -0.31 -3.01
C LEU A 100 18.68 -0.81 -3.00
N PHE A 101 17.91 -0.46 -4.03
CA PHE A 101 16.51 -0.90 -4.16
C PHE A 101 16.39 -2.41 -4.33
N PHE A 102 17.36 -3.05 -5.00
CA PHE A 102 17.42 -4.52 -5.10
C PHE A 102 17.66 -5.17 -3.74
N ILE A 103 18.63 -4.68 -2.96
CA ILE A 103 18.88 -5.15 -1.59
C ILE A 103 17.63 -4.97 -0.73
N GLY A 104 16.95 -3.82 -0.85
CA GLY A 104 15.68 -3.59 -0.16
C GLY A 104 14.57 -4.55 -0.56
N ALA A 105 14.43 -4.87 -1.85
CA ALA A 105 13.46 -5.84 -2.32
C ALA A 105 13.72 -7.25 -1.74
N VAL A 106 14.98 -7.66 -1.65
CA VAL A 106 15.38 -8.93 -1.00
C VAL A 106 15.04 -8.90 0.49
N ALA A 107 15.39 -7.83 1.20
CA ALA A 107 15.10 -7.68 2.62
C ALA A 107 13.59 -7.71 2.93
N ILE A 108 12.77 -7.01 2.14
CA ILE A 108 11.30 -7.06 2.24
C ILE A 108 10.81 -8.50 2.02
N SER A 109 11.32 -9.18 0.99
CA SER A 109 10.91 -10.57 0.67
C SER A 109 11.21 -11.53 1.82
N ILE A 110 12.40 -11.42 2.43
CA ILE A 110 12.78 -12.23 3.61
C ILE A 110 11.87 -11.91 4.79
N GLY A 111 11.61 -10.62 5.07
CA GLY A 111 10.72 -10.20 6.15
C GLY A 111 9.28 -10.70 5.99
N VAL A 112 8.78 -10.73 4.75
CA VAL A 112 7.47 -11.31 4.43
C VAL A 112 7.44 -12.80 4.75
N PHE A 113 8.44 -13.55 4.28
CA PHE A 113 8.52 -15.00 4.49
C PHE A 113 8.64 -15.40 5.97
N THR A 114 9.34 -14.59 6.77
CA THR A 114 9.67 -14.93 8.16
C THR A 114 8.65 -14.44 9.20
N TYR A 115 8.14 -13.20 9.08
CA TYR A 115 7.35 -12.57 10.16
C TYR A 115 5.90 -12.23 9.79
N SER A 116 5.52 -12.23 8.50
CA SER A 116 4.20 -11.70 8.11
C SER A 116 3.01 -12.61 8.39
N LYS A 117 3.22 -13.90 8.69
CA LYS A 117 2.13 -14.89 8.89
C LYS A 117 1.11 -14.44 9.93
N LYS A 118 1.55 -13.95 11.10
CA LYS A 118 0.63 -13.55 12.18
C LYS A 118 -0.24 -12.35 11.78
N VAL A 119 0.32 -11.40 11.03
CA VAL A 119 -0.41 -10.20 10.58
C VAL A 119 -1.36 -10.55 9.44
N MET A 120 -0.94 -11.38 8.49
CA MET A 120 -1.82 -11.84 7.40
C MET A 120 -3.07 -12.54 7.91
N LEU A 121 -2.96 -13.30 9.01
CA LEU A 121 -4.10 -14.00 9.61
C LEU A 121 -5.05 -13.10 10.42
N THR A 122 -4.69 -11.84 10.70
CA THR A 122 -5.53 -10.92 11.48
C THR A 122 -6.17 -9.81 10.64
N VAL A 123 -5.70 -9.60 9.41
CA VAL A 123 -6.20 -8.57 8.49
C VAL A 123 -7.45 -9.09 7.76
N GLY A 124 -8.60 -8.43 7.97
CA GLY A 124 -9.82 -8.60 7.17
C GLY A 124 -10.94 -9.41 7.81
N ASP A 125 -10.62 -10.57 8.41
CA ASP A 125 -11.64 -11.50 8.96
C ASP A 125 -12.48 -10.91 10.10
N ASN A 126 -11.95 -9.88 10.76
CA ASN A 126 -12.60 -9.25 11.91
C ASN A 126 -13.50 -8.06 11.57
N LEU A 127 -13.63 -7.66 10.30
CA LEU A 127 -14.45 -6.49 9.94
C LEU A 127 -15.81 -6.86 9.37
N ILE A 128 -15.84 -7.79 8.41
CA ILE A 128 -17.06 -8.37 7.80
C ILE A 128 -16.78 -9.81 7.39
N SER A 129 -17.83 -10.62 7.25
CA SER A 129 -17.69 -11.95 6.60
C SER A 129 -17.52 -11.79 5.09
N MET A 130 -16.42 -12.33 4.55
CA MET A 130 -16.06 -12.17 3.14
C MET A 130 -16.30 -13.46 2.37
N THR A 131 -16.96 -13.35 1.20
CA THR A 131 -16.95 -14.41 0.20
C THR A 131 -15.65 -14.35 -0.63
N PRO A 132 -15.21 -15.42 -1.30
CA PRO A 132 -14.01 -15.39 -2.14
C PRO A 132 -14.03 -14.28 -3.21
N VAL A 133 -15.20 -14.01 -3.81
CA VAL A 133 -15.38 -12.91 -4.76
C VAL A 133 -15.16 -11.56 -4.09
N THR A 134 -15.73 -11.37 -2.89
CA THR A 134 -15.54 -10.13 -2.11
C THR A 134 -14.07 -9.94 -1.69
N ALA A 135 -13.40 -11.01 -1.25
CA ALA A 135 -11.98 -10.98 -0.91
C ALA A 135 -11.13 -10.59 -2.14
N TRP A 136 -11.40 -11.19 -3.30
CA TRP A 136 -10.74 -10.85 -4.55
C TRP A 136 -10.91 -9.37 -4.90
N VAL A 137 -12.14 -8.85 -4.82
CA VAL A 137 -12.42 -7.42 -5.10
C VAL A 137 -11.66 -6.51 -4.16
N VAL A 138 -11.64 -6.81 -2.86
CA VAL A 138 -10.92 -5.98 -1.87
C VAL A 138 -9.42 -5.98 -2.13
N VAL A 139 -8.83 -7.14 -2.39
CA VAL A 139 -7.40 -7.24 -2.73
C VAL A 139 -7.11 -6.46 -4.00
N MET A 140 -7.90 -6.64 -5.07
CA MET A 140 -7.71 -5.92 -6.33
C MET A 140 -7.87 -4.41 -6.19
N ALA A 141 -8.89 -3.93 -5.50
CA ALA A 141 -9.12 -2.51 -5.29
C ALA A 141 -7.96 -1.86 -4.54
N HIS A 142 -7.50 -2.52 -3.47
CA HIS A 142 -6.31 -2.12 -2.73
C HIS A 142 -5.06 -2.07 -3.62
N SER A 143 -4.79 -3.12 -4.39
CA SER A 143 -3.64 -3.19 -5.29
C SER A 143 -3.69 -2.10 -6.37
N ILE A 144 -4.85 -1.84 -6.97
CA ILE A 144 -5.04 -0.78 -7.96
C ILE A 144 -4.73 0.58 -7.36
N VAL A 145 -5.24 0.87 -6.15
CA VAL A 145 -4.98 2.16 -5.50
C VAL A 145 -3.50 2.33 -5.17
N LEU A 146 -2.83 1.32 -4.61
CA LEU A 146 -1.38 1.38 -4.39
C LEU A 146 -0.62 1.61 -5.69
N PHE A 147 -0.99 0.90 -6.76
CA PHE A 147 -0.37 1.05 -8.06
C PHE A 147 -0.55 2.46 -8.62
N ILE A 148 -1.73 3.06 -8.47
CA ILE A 148 -2.01 4.44 -8.90
C ILE A 148 -1.04 5.43 -8.24
N PHE A 149 -0.86 5.34 -6.92
CA PHE A 149 0.00 6.25 -6.16
C PHE A 149 1.51 5.95 -6.30
N SER A 150 1.90 4.79 -6.83
CA SER A 150 3.30 4.41 -7.03
C SER A 150 3.77 4.42 -8.50
N SER A 151 2.85 4.58 -9.46
CA SER A 151 3.16 4.49 -10.89
C SER A 151 3.52 5.85 -11.49
N GLN A 152 4.82 6.06 -11.76
CA GLN A 152 5.32 7.23 -12.48
C GLN A 152 4.69 7.33 -13.89
N SER A 153 4.57 6.20 -14.60
CA SER A 153 3.99 6.16 -15.94
C SER A 153 2.55 6.65 -15.95
N LEU A 154 1.75 6.28 -14.94
CA LEU A 154 0.38 6.75 -14.83
C LEU A 154 0.32 8.25 -14.50
N SER A 155 1.18 8.71 -13.58
CA SER A 155 1.27 10.14 -13.25
C SER A 155 1.66 10.98 -14.48
N ASN A 156 2.64 10.53 -15.26
CA ASN A 156 3.04 11.20 -16.51
C ASN A 156 1.92 11.19 -17.56
N GLY A 157 1.15 10.10 -17.64
CA GLY A 157 -0.02 10.01 -18.52
C GLY A 157 -1.15 10.96 -18.15
N PHE A 158 -1.36 11.23 -16.85
CA PHE A 158 -2.33 12.24 -16.41
C PHE A 158 -1.88 13.63 -16.86
N VAL A 159 -0.60 13.96 -16.65
CA VAL A 159 -0.02 15.24 -17.07
C VAL A 159 -0.10 15.43 -18.59
N SER A 160 0.15 14.38 -19.38
CA SER A 160 0.09 14.49 -20.85
C SER A 160 -1.31 14.77 -21.40
N VAL A 161 -2.36 14.40 -20.66
CA VAL A 161 -3.77 14.68 -21.01
C VAL A 161 -4.25 16.00 -20.39
N GLY A 162 -3.37 16.74 -19.70
CA GLY A 162 -3.70 18.04 -19.08
C GLY A 162 -4.33 17.92 -17.69
N LEU A 163 -4.33 16.74 -17.08
CA LEU A 163 -4.78 16.51 -15.70
C LEU A 163 -3.63 16.76 -14.70
N PRO A 164 -3.94 17.07 -13.43
CA PRO A 164 -2.91 17.23 -12.40
C PRO A 164 -2.15 15.91 -12.18
N ALA A 165 -0.84 16.03 -11.90
CA ALA A 165 0.01 14.89 -11.61
C ALA A 165 -0.49 14.12 -10.39
N ILE A 166 -0.52 12.79 -10.50
CA ILE A 166 -0.84 11.92 -9.37
C ILE A 166 0.31 12.04 -8.36
N PRO A 167 0.00 12.31 -7.08
CA PRO A 167 1.03 12.45 -6.07
C PRO A 167 1.73 11.09 -5.86
N LEU A 168 3.01 11.02 -6.22
CA LEU A 168 3.84 9.84 -6.05
C LEU A 168 4.36 9.76 -4.61
N VAL A 169 3.44 9.55 -3.68
CA VAL A 169 3.74 9.43 -2.25
C VAL A 169 3.31 8.06 -1.76
N PRO A 170 4.08 7.43 -0.86
CA PRO A 170 3.69 6.17 -0.25
C PRO A 170 2.35 6.32 0.49
N VAL A 171 1.38 5.47 0.16
CA VAL A 171 0.07 5.45 0.82
C VAL A 171 -0.07 4.22 1.72
N SER A 172 -0.97 4.27 2.70
CA SER A 172 -1.18 3.18 3.64
C SER A 172 -1.99 2.04 3.02
N SER A 173 -1.35 0.88 2.90
CA SER A 173 -1.97 -0.38 2.48
C SER A 173 -3.16 -0.77 3.37
N SER A 174 -3.03 -0.63 4.70
CA SER A 174 -4.12 -0.94 5.63
C SER A 174 -5.34 -0.02 5.43
N GLN A 175 -5.11 1.28 5.18
CA GLN A 175 -6.21 2.22 4.88
C GLN A 175 -6.91 1.86 3.57
N ALA A 176 -6.17 1.49 2.54
CA ALA A 176 -6.76 1.06 1.26
C ALA A 176 -7.63 -0.20 1.44
N VAL A 177 -7.14 -1.23 2.13
CA VAL A 177 -7.93 -2.45 2.41
C VAL A 177 -9.19 -2.11 3.20
N ILE A 178 -9.08 -1.32 4.25
CA ILE A 178 -10.23 -0.97 5.11
C ILE A 178 -11.25 -0.11 4.36
N GLY A 179 -10.78 0.84 3.55
CA GLY A 179 -11.62 1.61 2.64
C GLY A 179 -12.40 0.72 1.68
N ALA A 180 -11.72 -0.22 1.02
CA ALA A 180 -12.36 -1.20 0.14
C ALA A 180 -13.40 -2.06 0.88
N VAL A 181 -13.08 -2.56 2.08
CA VAL A 181 -14.00 -3.33 2.93
C VAL A 181 -15.25 -2.51 3.28
N ILE A 182 -15.08 -1.27 3.72
CA ILE A 182 -16.20 -0.35 4.04
C ILE A 182 -17.06 -0.11 2.80
N GLY A 183 -16.44 0.14 1.64
CA GLY A 183 -17.16 0.32 0.37
C GLY A 183 -18.06 -0.87 0.03
N ILE A 184 -17.55 -2.10 0.18
CA ILE A 184 -18.35 -3.31 -0.03
C ILE A 184 -19.43 -3.48 1.04
N ALA A 185 -19.11 -3.21 2.30
CA ALA A 185 -20.07 -3.32 3.39
C ALA A 185 -21.27 -2.37 3.18
N LEU A 186 -21.01 -1.13 2.76
CA LEU A 186 -22.05 -0.16 2.43
C LEU A 186 -22.88 -0.61 1.21
N LEU A 187 -22.23 -1.08 0.15
CA LEU A 187 -22.90 -1.55 -1.06
C LEU A 187 -23.85 -2.73 -0.80
N LYS A 188 -23.39 -3.70 0.01
CA LYS A 188 -24.13 -4.93 0.33
C LYS A 188 -24.98 -4.81 1.60
N ARG A 189 -24.95 -3.66 2.28
CA ARG A 189 -25.60 -3.43 3.59
C ARG A 189 -25.22 -4.49 4.64
N LEU A 190 -23.93 -4.85 4.69
CA LEU A 190 -23.41 -5.82 5.64
C LEU A 190 -23.16 -5.18 7.00
N PRO A 191 -23.34 -5.91 8.12
CA PRO A 191 -23.03 -5.41 9.45
C PRO A 191 -21.52 -5.19 9.60
N LEU A 192 -21.14 -3.96 9.97
CA LEU A 192 -19.75 -3.58 10.26
C LEU A 192 -19.44 -3.77 11.74
N GLN A 193 -18.28 -4.35 12.05
CA GLN A 193 -17.78 -4.41 13.42
C GLN A 193 -17.18 -3.06 13.86
N TRP A 194 -18.05 -2.13 14.27
CA TRP A 194 -17.66 -0.76 14.67
C TRP A 194 -16.57 -0.73 15.74
N LYS A 195 -16.59 -1.65 16.72
CA LYS A 195 -15.55 -1.73 17.76
C LYS A 195 -14.16 -1.98 17.17
N VAL A 196 -14.07 -2.83 16.15
CA VAL A 196 -12.80 -3.14 15.47
C VAL A 196 -12.38 -1.95 14.61
N LEU A 197 -13.31 -1.37 13.85
CA LEU A 197 -13.05 -0.20 13.02
C LEU A 197 -12.52 0.99 13.84
N SER A 198 -13.16 1.31 14.97
CA SER A 198 -12.72 2.41 15.84
C SER A 198 -11.31 2.19 16.40
N LYS A 199 -10.96 0.95 16.80
CA LYS A 199 -9.60 0.62 17.24
C LYS A 199 -8.56 0.88 16.14
N ILE A 200 -8.89 0.57 14.89
CA ILE A 200 -7.99 0.79 13.77
C ILE A 200 -7.80 2.29 13.48
N ILE A 201 -8.89 3.06 13.49
CA ILE A 201 -8.83 4.53 13.31
C ILE A 201 -7.99 5.18 14.40
N ILE A 202 -8.16 4.77 15.66
CA ILE A 202 -7.32 5.22 16.77
C ILE A 202 -5.85 4.88 16.51
N GLY A 203 -5.57 3.66 16.04
CA GLY A 203 -4.21 3.25 15.63
C GLY A 203 -3.60 4.18 14.58
N TRP A 204 -4.36 4.60 13.57
CA TRP A 204 -3.87 5.51 12.52
C TRP A 204 -3.46 6.89 13.05
N ILE A 205 -4.07 7.36 14.15
CA ILE A 205 -3.70 8.63 14.79
C ILE A 205 -2.49 8.43 15.71
N ILE A 206 -2.47 7.35 16.49
CA ILE A 206 -1.42 7.09 17.47
C ILE A 206 -0.09 6.75 16.79
N THR A 207 -0.09 5.96 15.71
CA THR A 207 1.14 5.47 15.09
C THR A 207 2.08 6.60 14.62
N PRO A 208 1.63 7.64 13.89
CA PRO A 208 2.50 8.76 13.52
C PRO A 208 3.03 9.55 14.72
N ILE A 209 2.19 9.77 15.75
CA ILE A 209 2.58 10.50 16.97
C ILE A 209 3.69 9.75 17.71
N MET A 210 3.49 8.45 17.94
CA MET A 210 4.50 7.61 18.60
C MET A 210 5.79 7.52 17.79
N SER A 211 5.69 7.46 16.45
CA SER A 211 6.85 7.48 15.57
C SER A 211 7.62 8.80 15.65
N ALA A 212 6.91 9.94 15.71
CA ALA A 212 7.53 11.26 15.86
C ALA A 212 8.25 11.41 17.22
N ILE A 213 7.62 10.95 18.31
CA ILE A 213 8.24 10.96 19.65
C ILE A 213 9.50 10.08 19.67
N ALA A 214 9.41 8.86 19.15
CA ALA A 214 10.55 7.95 19.10
C ALA A 214 11.70 8.51 18.25
N CYS A 215 11.38 9.12 17.10
CA CYS A 215 12.35 9.79 16.25
C CYS A 215 13.02 10.96 16.97
N PHE A 216 12.23 11.82 17.63
CA PHE A 216 12.76 12.94 18.41
C PHE A 216 13.72 12.48 19.51
N ILE A 217 13.35 11.46 20.29
CA ILE A 217 14.21 10.90 21.33
C ILE A 217 15.50 10.32 20.73
N GLY A 218 15.41 9.57 19.63
CA GLY A 218 16.57 9.00 18.96
C GLY A 218 17.54 10.07 18.46
N LEU A 219 17.02 11.11 17.80
CA LEU A 219 17.82 12.25 17.34
C LEU A 219 18.45 13.03 18.50
N PHE A 220 17.70 13.24 19.58
CA PHE A 220 18.23 13.87 20.79
C PHE A 220 19.41 13.09 21.36
N ILE A 221 19.33 11.76 21.42
CA ILE A 221 20.43 10.91 21.86
C ILE A 221 21.63 11.05 20.92
N ILE A 222 21.42 10.99 19.60
CA ILE A 222 22.50 11.11 18.61
C ILE A 222 23.23 12.45 18.74
N GLN A 223 22.47 13.55 18.85
CA GLN A 223 23.01 14.89 18.96
C GLN A 223 23.82 15.09 20.24
N ASN A 224 23.31 14.62 21.39
CA ASN A 224 23.94 14.90 22.68
C ASN A 224 25.06 13.91 23.03
N LEU A 225 24.91 12.63 22.67
CA LEU A 225 25.88 11.60 23.01
C LEU A 225 27.03 11.54 22.00
N PHE A 226 26.72 11.63 20.70
CA PHE A 226 27.72 11.50 19.62
C PHE A 226 28.16 12.85 19.04
N LYS A 227 27.62 13.97 19.54
CA LYS A 227 27.92 15.34 19.08
C LYS A 227 27.76 15.52 17.57
N GLN A 228 26.91 14.71 16.93
CA GLN A 228 26.59 14.87 15.52
C GLN A 228 25.62 16.03 15.33
N VAL A 229 25.83 16.82 14.29
CA VAL A 229 24.89 17.88 13.90
C VAL A 229 23.68 17.20 13.26
N VAL A 230 22.56 17.19 13.98
CA VAL A 230 21.26 16.78 13.45
C VAL A 230 20.65 18.00 12.77
N ILE A 231 20.32 17.89 11.47
CA ILE A 231 19.81 18.98 10.62
C ILE A 231 18.32 18.80 10.33
#